data_AF-A0A964K1L2-F1
#
_entry.id   AF-A0A964K1L2-F1
#
_cell.length_a   1.000
_cell.length_b   1.000
_cell.length_c   1.000
_cell.angle_alpha   90.00
_cell.angle_beta   90.00
_cell.angle_gamma   90.00
#
_symmetry.space_group_name_H-M   'P 1'
#
loop_
_entity.id
_entity.type
_entity.pdbx_description
1 polymer ?
#
loop_
_entity_poly.entity_id
_entity_poly.type
_entity_poly.pdbx_seq_one_letter_code
_entity_poly.pdbx_strand_id
1 'polypeptide(L)'
;MLVFFAIVILLLVMVLTFMVRPLMWPSAVVRTDGNAAKRDIFRQQFDEIEQDKITGMLDTDQYNIAKTELERRMLDELGSTEKVAAVAKPDVRLAFTLIIIIPILAIYIYLVVGRPMAMIPAAGMPAVALETTMPVAPKASPASAANIRGIISLAPALASNIDPAATVFIFARATQGVPMPLAIARTTVKELPYTYRLDDSTTLMSDIKLSQASEVVVVARISKGGDAKAKAGDLQGISTAVKPNGMTVNIEINQMLP
;
A
#
# COMPACT_ATOMS: atom_id res chain seq x y z
N MET A 1 11.27 -26.01 -30.54
CA MET A 1 12.11 -25.28 -29.58
C MET A 1 12.64 -23.96 -30.17
N LEU A 2 13.34 -23.99 -31.31
CA LEU A 2 13.94 -22.77 -31.92
C LEU A 2 12.90 -21.70 -32.35
N VAL A 3 11.74 -22.13 -32.89
CA VAL A 3 10.66 -21.21 -33.30
C VAL A 3 10.03 -20.45 -32.12
N PHE A 4 9.91 -21.10 -30.95
CA PHE A 4 9.41 -20.45 -29.74
C PHE A 4 10.34 -19.32 -29.28
N PHE A 5 11.65 -19.58 -29.25
CA PHE A 5 12.64 -18.55 -28.89
C PHE A 5 12.68 -17.40 -29.90
N ALA A 6 12.51 -17.69 -31.21
CA ALA A 6 12.44 -16.66 -32.23
C ALA A 6 11.24 -15.71 -32.02
N ILE A 7 10.06 -16.24 -31.65
CA ILE A 7 8.87 -15.44 -31.35
C ILE A 7 9.08 -14.60 -30.08
N VAL A 8 9.69 -15.17 -29.05
CA VAL A 8 9.98 -14.46 -27.79
C VAL A 8 10.96 -13.30 -28.03
N ILE A 9 12.02 -13.52 -28.80
CA ILE A 9 13.00 -12.47 -29.13
C ILE A 9 12.33 -11.36 -29.95
N LEU A 10 11.49 -11.72 -30.94
CA LEU A 10 10.78 -10.74 -31.75
C LEU A 10 9.82 -9.87 -30.91
N LEU A 11 9.06 -10.48 -29.99
CA LEU A 11 8.20 -9.75 -29.06
C LEU A 11 9.01 -8.83 -28.14
N LEU A 12 10.15 -9.29 -27.63
CA LEU A 12 11.01 -8.51 -26.76
C LEU A 12 11.55 -7.27 -27.50
N VAL A 13 12.06 -7.45 -28.72
CA VAL A 13 12.56 -6.35 -29.56
C VAL A 13 11.45 -5.36 -29.89
N MET A 14 10.23 -5.84 -30.18
CA MET A 14 9.09 -4.98 -30.47
C MET A 14 8.70 -4.10 -29.26
N VAL A 15 8.64 -4.68 -28.06
CA VAL A 15 8.37 -3.93 -26.81
C VAL A 15 9.47 -2.91 -26.55
N LEU A 16 10.73 -3.31 -26.72
CA LEU A 16 11.88 -2.42 -26.49
C LEU A 16 11.90 -1.25 -27.47
N THR A 17 11.55 -1.52 -28.74
CA THR A 17 11.43 -0.48 -29.77
C THR A 17 10.29 0.49 -29.43
N PHE A 18 9.13 -0.03 -29.01
CA PHE A 18 7.98 0.79 -28.64
C PHE A 18 8.20 1.59 -27.35
N MET A 19 9.02 1.10 -26.42
CA MET A 19 9.35 1.80 -25.17
C MET A 19 10.44 2.86 -25.35
N VAL A 20 11.45 2.57 -26.17
CA VAL A 20 12.58 3.48 -26.42
C VAL A 20 12.18 4.60 -27.39
N ARG A 21 11.28 4.35 -28.36
CA ARG A 21 10.82 5.37 -29.32
C ARG A 21 10.21 6.63 -28.66
N PRO A 22 9.27 6.55 -27.70
CA PRO A 22 8.74 7.73 -27.01
C PRO A 22 9.73 8.36 -26.03
N LEU A 23 10.80 7.65 -25.66
CA LEU A 23 11.87 8.18 -24.80
C LEU A 23 12.93 8.94 -25.61
N MET A 24 13.23 8.47 -26.83
CA MET A 24 14.14 9.15 -27.77
C MET A 24 13.49 10.31 -28.50
N TRP A 25 12.16 10.37 -28.54
CA TRP A 25 11.47 11.58 -28.92
C TRP A 25 11.29 12.45 -27.69
N PRO A 26 12.07 13.53 -27.55
CA PRO A 26 11.85 14.46 -26.45
C PRO A 26 10.39 14.87 -26.52
N SER A 27 9.66 14.68 -25.43
CA SER A 27 8.35 15.30 -25.27
C SER A 27 8.55 16.76 -25.61
N ALA A 28 7.80 17.28 -26.59
CA ALA A 28 7.80 18.69 -26.89
C ALA A 28 7.54 19.37 -25.55
N VAL A 29 8.58 19.99 -24.98
CA VAL A 29 8.45 20.77 -23.76
C VAL A 29 7.40 21.79 -24.14
N VAL A 30 6.19 21.63 -23.58
CA VAL A 30 5.20 22.69 -23.60
C VAL A 30 5.90 23.79 -22.83
N ARG A 31 6.58 24.66 -23.56
CA ARG A 31 7.12 25.90 -23.05
C ARG A 31 5.86 26.64 -22.62
N THR A 32 5.53 26.51 -21.35
CA THR A 32 4.71 27.50 -20.67
C THR A 32 5.54 28.76 -20.72
N ASP A 33 5.45 29.46 -21.84
CA ASP A 33 6.00 30.80 -22.01
C ASP A 33 5.22 31.65 -21.00
N GLY A 34 5.69 31.70 -19.75
CA GLY A 34 5.05 32.45 -18.67
C GLY A 34 4.90 33.93 -19.02
N ASN A 35 5.68 34.38 -20.01
CA ASN A 35 5.62 35.71 -20.56
C ASN A 35 4.60 35.84 -21.70
N ALA A 36 4.11 34.76 -22.31
CA ALA A 36 3.07 34.83 -23.34
C ALA A 36 1.76 35.39 -22.78
N ALA A 37 1.26 34.83 -21.67
CA ALA A 37 0.06 35.34 -21.03
C ALA A 37 0.23 36.78 -20.52
N LYS A 38 1.41 37.13 -20.00
CA LYS A 38 1.72 38.50 -19.56
C LYS A 38 1.73 39.50 -20.74
N ARG A 39 2.29 39.13 -21.90
CA ARG A 39 2.28 39.96 -23.12
C ARG A 39 0.87 40.27 -23.58
N ASP A 40 -0.05 39.30 -23.50
CA ASP A 40 -1.44 39.50 -23.94
C ASP A 40 -2.17 40.50 -23.03
N ILE A 41 -1.91 40.45 -21.72
CA ILE A 41 -2.45 41.44 -20.74
C ILE A 41 -1.91 42.85 -21.05
N PHE A 42 -0.60 42.98 -21.31
CA PHE A 42 -0.02 44.29 -21.64
C PHE A 42 -0.59 44.86 -22.94
N ARG A 43 -0.81 44.03 -23.98
CA ARG A 43 -1.44 44.47 -25.23
C ARG A 43 -2.83 45.04 -24.99
N GLN A 44 -3.64 44.36 -24.19
CA GLN A 44 -4.97 44.83 -23.82
C GLN A 44 -4.94 46.19 -23.09
N GLN A 45 -3.98 46.39 -22.18
CA GLN A 45 -3.84 47.65 -21.45
C GLN A 45 -3.43 48.84 -22.34
N PHE A 46 -2.63 48.59 -23.39
CA PHE A 46 -2.32 49.63 -24.38
C PHE A 46 -3.57 50.05 -25.16
N ASP A 47 -4.39 49.09 -25.58
CA ASP A 47 -5.62 49.36 -26.32
C ASP A 47 -6.63 50.15 -25.47
N GLU A 48 -6.72 49.85 -24.16
CA GLU A 48 -7.57 50.56 -23.22
C GLU A 48 -7.14 52.03 -23.05
N ILE A 49 -5.84 52.28 -22.84
CA ILE A 49 -5.29 53.65 -22.71
C ILE A 49 -5.49 54.46 -24.01
N GLU A 50 -5.37 53.82 -25.17
CA GLU A 50 -5.61 54.45 -26.46
C GLU A 50 -7.10 54.77 -26.67
N GLN A 51 -7.99 53.87 -26.25
CA GLN A 51 -9.42 54.09 -26.28
C GLN A 51 -9.86 55.23 -25.35
N ASP A 52 -9.28 55.33 -24.14
CA ASP A 52 -9.56 56.41 -23.19
C ASP A 52 -9.10 57.78 -23.72
N LYS A 53 -7.99 57.82 -24.47
CA LYS A 53 -7.57 59.03 -25.18
C LYS A 53 -8.56 59.40 -26.29
N ILE A 54 -9.00 58.42 -27.09
CA ILE A 54 -9.93 58.65 -28.20
C ILE A 54 -11.30 59.13 -27.68
N THR A 55 -11.76 58.57 -26.57
CA THR A 55 -13.02 58.96 -25.93
C THR A 55 -12.92 60.28 -25.15
N GLY A 56 -11.72 60.85 -25.05
CA GLY A 56 -11.46 62.11 -24.35
C GLY A 56 -11.49 62.00 -22.83
N MET A 57 -11.44 60.78 -22.28
CA MET A 57 -11.32 60.55 -20.83
C MET A 57 -9.92 60.84 -20.31
N LEU A 58 -8.91 60.75 -21.18
CA LEU A 58 -7.51 60.97 -20.84
C LEU A 58 -6.91 62.12 -21.66
N ASP A 59 -6.34 63.12 -20.97
CA ASP A 59 -5.63 64.23 -21.64
C ASP A 59 -4.30 63.77 -22.27
N THR A 60 -3.75 64.55 -23.19
CA THR A 60 -2.54 64.19 -23.94
C THR A 60 -1.34 63.97 -23.03
N ASP A 61 -1.16 64.80 -21.99
CA ASP A 61 -0.09 64.63 -21.02
C ASP A 61 -0.29 63.38 -20.16
N GLN A 62 -1.53 63.09 -19.76
CA GLN A 62 -1.88 61.90 -18.99
C GLN A 62 -1.67 60.61 -19.80
N TYR A 63 -2.02 60.62 -21.09
CA TYR A 63 -1.75 59.52 -22.02
C TYR A 63 -0.26 59.22 -22.11
N ASN A 64 0.58 60.25 -22.27
CA ASN A 64 2.03 60.06 -22.38
C ASN A 64 2.62 59.48 -21.09
N ILE A 65 2.18 59.96 -19.91
CA ILE A 65 2.63 59.44 -18.62
C ILE A 65 2.20 57.97 -18.43
N ALA A 66 0.93 57.66 -18.69
CA ALA A 66 0.39 56.30 -18.54
C ALA A 66 1.10 55.32 -19.49
N LYS A 67 1.34 55.74 -20.73
CA LYS A 67 2.07 54.97 -21.74
C LYS A 67 3.51 54.68 -21.30
N THR A 68 4.25 55.68 -20.84
CA THR A 68 5.64 55.50 -20.41
C THR A 68 5.78 54.59 -19.18
N GLU A 69 4.88 54.70 -18.20
CA GLU A 69 4.91 53.80 -17.03
C GLU A 69 4.54 52.36 -17.41
N LEU A 70 3.59 52.17 -18.33
CA LEU A 70 3.23 50.85 -18.86
C LEU A 70 4.41 50.20 -19.62
N GLU A 71 5.10 50.96 -20.46
CA GLU A 71 6.31 50.51 -21.15
C GLU A 71 7.42 50.11 -20.17
N ARG A 72 7.64 50.90 -19.12
CA ARG A 72 8.63 50.61 -18.06
C ARG A 72 8.29 49.32 -17.31
N ARG A 73 7.02 49.12 -16.95
CA ARG A 73 6.55 47.90 -16.27
C ARG A 73 6.63 46.67 -17.16
N MET A 74 6.28 46.81 -18.45
CA MET A 74 6.41 45.74 -19.42
C MET A 74 7.86 45.27 -19.53
N LEU A 75 8.83 46.20 -19.59
CA LEU A 75 10.25 45.87 -19.63
C LEU A 75 10.72 45.17 -18.35
N ASP A 76 10.23 45.60 -17.19
CA ASP A 76 10.61 45.02 -15.89
C ASP A 76 10.00 43.62 -15.68
N GLU A 77 8.71 43.45 -15.98
CA GLU A 77 7.98 42.20 -15.76
C GLU A 77 8.23 41.13 -16.85
N LEU A 78 8.47 41.53 -18.11
CA LEU A 78 8.87 40.59 -19.16
C LEU A 78 10.38 40.30 -19.13
N GLY A 79 11.19 41.27 -18.71
CA GLY A 79 12.63 41.10 -18.48
C GLY A 79 12.92 40.20 -17.27
N SER A 80 12.06 40.26 -16.25
CA SER A 80 12.00 39.32 -15.15
C SER A 80 11.34 38.02 -15.62
N THR A 81 12.04 37.29 -16.51
CA THR A 81 11.72 35.88 -16.76
C THR A 81 11.92 35.15 -15.44
N GLU A 82 10.82 35.03 -14.69
CA GLU A 82 10.71 34.13 -13.58
C GLU A 82 11.23 32.79 -14.09
N LYS A 83 12.38 32.37 -13.57
CA LYS A 83 13.02 31.09 -13.88
C LYS A 83 12.09 29.99 -13.36
N VAL A 84 10.95 29.79 -14.01
CA VAL A 84 10.10 28.64 -13.79
C VAL A 84 11.00 27.46 -14.07
N ALA A 85 11.20 26.69 -13.00
CA ALA A 85 12.24 25.71 -12.81
C ALA A 85 12.62 25.02 -14.11
N ALA A 86 13.92 25.00 -14.41
CA ALA A 86 14.49 24.16 -15.43
C ALA A 86 13.90 22.76 -15.27
N VAL A 87 12.96 22.40 -16.16
CA VAL A 87 12.44 21.05 -16.27
C VAL A 87 13.67 20.18 -16.43
N ALA A 88 13.94 19.35 -15.42
CA ALA A 88 15.08 18.46 -15.42
C ALA A 88 15.07 17.70 -16.75
N LYS A 89 16.15 17.82 -17.51
CA LYS A 89 16.28 17.12 -18.80
C LYS A 89 16.02 15.64 -18.52
N PRO A 90 15.17 14.96 -19.31
CA PRO A 90 14.95 13.54 -19.12
C PRO A 90 16.29 12.81 -19.30
N ASP A 91 16.83 12.27 -18.21
CA ASP A 91 18.07 11.49 -18.27
C ASP A 91 17.75 10.09 -18.81
N VAL A 92 18.00 9.93 -20.10
CA VAL A 92 17.80 8.67 -20.81
C VAL A 92 18.63 7.53 -20.15
N ARG A 93 19.73 7.85 -19.45
CA ARG A 93 20.54 6.85 -18.73
C ARG A 93 19.80 6.24 -17.55
N LEU A 94 19.03 7.05 -16.81
CA LEU A 94 18.21 6.59 -15.68
C LEU A 94 17.11 5.63 -16.17
N ALA A 95 16.49 5.91 -17.32
CA ALA A 95 15.50 5.02 -17.93
C ALA A 95 16.12 3.67 -18.35
N PHE A 96 17.30 3.66 -18.97
CA PHE A 96 18.02 2.41 -19.29
C PHE A 96 18.42 1.63 -18.02
N THR A 97 18.81 2.34 -16.97
CA THR A 97 19.19 1.72 -15.69
C THR A 97 17.98 1.03 -15.05
N LEU A 98 16.81 1.67 -15.05
CA LEU A 98 15.56 1.06 -14.57
C LEU A 98 15.12 -0.14 -15.43
N ILE A 99 15.28 -0.07 -16.76
CA ILE A 99 14.95 -1.19 -17.66
C ILE A 99 15.80 -2.44 -17.38
N ILE A 100 17.03 -2.29 -16.90
CA ILE A 100 17.90 -3.43 -16.53
C ILE A 100 17.65 -3.87 -15.08
N ILE A 101 17.47 -2.91 -14.16
CA ILE A 101 17.29 -3.21 -12.73
C ILE A 101 15.97 -3.91 -12.45
N ILE A 102 14.87 -3.48 -13.08
CA ILE A 102 13.55 -4.04 -12.79
C ILE A 102 13.47 -5.55 -13.13
N PRO A 103 13.93 -6.02 -14.31
CA PRO A 103 13.97 -7.46 -14.61
C PRO A 103 14.86 -8.25 -13.65
N ILE A 104 16.04 -7.71 -13.31
CA ILE A 104 16.96 -8.39 -12.38
C ILE A 104 16.32 -8.52 -11.00
N LEU A 105 15.69 -7.45 -10.52
CA LEU A 105 14.98 -7.45 -9.24
C LEU A 105 13.77 -8.41 -9.27
N ALA A 106 13.04 -8.46 -10.38
CA ALA A 106 11.94 -9.39 -10.55
C ALA A 106 12.41 -10.86 -10.54
N ILE A 107 13.52 -11.17 -11.22
CA ILE A 107 14.15 -12.50 -11.18
C ILE A 107 14.61 -12.82 -9.75
N TYR A 108 15.26 -11.88 -9.08
CA TYR A 108 15.70 -12.06 -7.70
C TYR A 108 14.53 -12.36 -6.76
N ILE A 109 13.45 -11.58 -6.84
CA ILE A 109 12.23 -11.82 -6.05
C ILE A 109 11.61 -13.18 -6.43
N TYR A 110 11.58 -13.54 -7.71
CA TYR A 110 11.10 -14.85 -8.16
C TYR A 110 11.94 -16.00 -7.61
N LEU A 111 13.25 -15.85 -7.45
CA LEU A 111 14.11 -16.89 -6.88
C LEU A 111 13.96 -17.00 -5.35
N VAL A 112 13.67 -15.89 -4.66
CA VAL A 112 13.50 -15.86 -3.20
C VAL A 112 12.08 -16.29 -2.79
N VAL A 113 11.05 -15.90 -3.55
CA VAL A 113 9.62 -16.16 -3.24
C VAL A 113 9.06 -17.33 -4.04
N GLY A 114 9.48 -17.49 -5.29
CA GLY A 114 9.09 -18.61 -6.14
C GLY A 114 9.83 -19.88 -5.77
N ARG A 115 9.18 -21.03 -5.91
CA ARG A 115 9.80 -22.36 -5.81
C ARG A 115 10.09 -22.90 -7.22
N PRO A 116 11.18 -22.48 -7.89
CA PRO A 116 11.48 -22.92 -9.27
C PRO A 116 11.71 -24.43 -9.38
N MET A 117 12.07 -25.10 -8.28
CA MET A 117 12.29 -26.54 -8.20
C MET A 117 11.01 -27.40 -8.29
N ALA A 118 9.81 -26.80 -8.24
CA ALA A 118 8.55 -27.55 -8.38
C ALA A 118 8.18 -27.90 -9.83
N MET A 119 8.93 -27.40 -10.83
CA MET A 119 8.65 -27.59 -12.26
C MET A 119 9.55 -28.64 -12.95
N ILE A 120 10.33 -29.42 -12.20
CA ILE A 120 10.98 -30.61 -12.76
C ILE A 120 9.95 -31.74 -12.73
N PRO A 121 9.44 -32.24 -13.88
CA PRO A 121 8.60 -33.42 -13.86
C PRO A 121 9.45 -34.57 -13.33
N ALA A 122 8.96 -35.26 -12.31
CA ALA A 122 9.57 -36.48 -11.80
C ALA A 122 9.57 -37.54 -12.91
N ALA A 123 10.59 -37.52 -13.75
CA ALA A 123 10.82 -38.52 -14.77
C ALA A 123 11.35 -39.78 -14.07
N GLY A 124 10.48 -40.78 -13.98
CA GLY A 124 10.86 -42.19 -13.94
C GLY A 124 10.95 -42.83 -12.56
N MET A 125 9.82 -43.38 -12.10
CA MET A 125 9.82 -44.70 -11.44
C MET A 125 8.64 -45.52 -12.00
N PRO A 126 8.86 -46.75 -12.49
CA PRO A 126 7.80 -47.57 -13.06
C PRO A 126 6.82 -48.00 -11.97
N ALA A 127 5.53 -47.90 -12.29
CA ALA A 127 4.43 -48.42 -11.50
C ALA A 127 4.52 -49.95 -11.43
N VAL A 128 4.66 -50.49 -10.21
CA VAL A 128 4.21 -51.85 -9.89
C VAL A 128 3.01 -51.68 -8.97
N ALA A 129 1.85 -52.07 -9.50
CA ALA A 129 0.59 -52.15 -8.80
C ALA A 129 0.65 -53.21 -7.70
N LEU A 130 -0.05 -52.97 -6.58
CA LEU A 130 -1.03 -53.88 -6.00
C LEU A 130 -1.88 -53.09 -4.98
N GLU A 131 -3.19 -53.24 -5.15
CA GLU A 131 -4.30 -52.60 -4.45
C GLU A 131 -4.23 -52.77 -2.92
N THR A 132 -4.70 -51.78 -2.12
CA THR A 132 -5.91 -51.89 -1.27
C THR A 132 -6.25 -50.53 -0.61
N THR A 133 -7.53 -50.16 -0.64
CA THR A 133 -8.27 -49.17 0.20
C THR A 133 -8.20 -47.65 -0.11
N MET A 134 -9.40 -47.07 -0.29
CA MET A 134 -9.79 -45.64 -0.36
C MET A 134 -9.66 -44.94 1.02
N PRO A 135 -10.09 -43.67 1.22
CA PRO A 135 -9.73 -42.39 0.58
C PRO A 135 -9.30 -41.29 1.62
N VAL A 136 -8.59 -40.26 1.15
CA VAL A 136 -8.43 -38.91 1.76
C VAL A 136 -7.95 -38.84 3.23
N ALA A 137 -6.65 -38.59 3.40
CA ALA A 137 -6.14 -37.80 4.52
C ALA A 137 -5.71 -36.43 3.98
N PRO A 138 -6.24 -35.30 4.48
CA PRO A 138 -5.70 -33.99 4.14
C PRO A 138 -4.27 -33.93 4.68
N LYS A 139 -3.34 -33.76 3.74
CA LYS A 139 -1.92 -33.49 3.93
C LYS A 139 -1.71 -32.64 5.17
N ALA A 140 -1.16 -33.26 6.22
CA ALA A 140 -0.70 -32.59 7.42
C ALA A 140 0.19 -31.40 7.01
N SER A 141 -0.31 -30.20 7.25
CA SER A 141 0.50 -28.98 7.31
C SER A 141 1.58 -29.22 8.36
N PRO A 142 2.84 -28.80 8.13
CA PRO A 142 3.91 -29.05 9.09
C PRO A 142 3.47 -28.48 10.44
N ALA A 143 3.63 -29.30 11.49
CA ALA A 143 3.41 -28.91 12.86
C ALA A 143 4.20 -27.62 13.14
N SER A 144 3.49 -26.49 13.14
CA SER A 144 3.96 -25.27 13.76
C SER A 144 4.06 -25.58 15.25
N ALA A 145 5.28 -25.61 15.76
CA ALA A 145 5.61 -26.09 17.10
C ALA A 145 5.00 -25.24 18.24
N ALA A 146 4.24 -24.19 17.90
CA ALA A 146 3.47 -23.39 18.83
C ALA A 146 2.13 -22.97 18.20
N ASN A 147 1.04 -23.58 18.65
CA ASN A 147 -0.31 -23.14 18.31
C ASN A 147 -1.13 -22.95 19.58
N ILE A 148 -1.99 -21.94 19.61
CA ILE A 148 -3.00 -21.75 20.65
C ILE A 148 -4.35 -21.89 19.96
N ARG A 149 -5.19 -22.78 20.48
CA ARG A 149 -6.57 -22.93 20.06
C ARG A 149 -7.47 -22.42 21.18
N GLY A 150 -8.69 -22.05 20.86
CA GLY A 150 -9.58 -21.57 21.91
C GLY A 150 -10.94 -21.23 21.39
N ILE A 151 -11.90 -21.16 22.32
CA ILE A 151 -13.24 -20.67 22.04
C ILE A 151 -13.39 -19.33 22.73
N ILE A 152 -13.82 -18.32 21.97
CA ILE A 152 -14.23 -17.04 22.54
C ILE A 152 -15.74 -17.04 22.64
N SER A 153 -16.21 -16.86 23.87
CA SER A 153 -17.62 -16.66 24.18
C SER A 153 -17.85 -15.25 24.73
N LEU A 154 -19.04 -14.73 24.47
CA LEU A 154 -19.51 -13.48 25.04
C LEU A 154 -20.39 -13.79 26.24
N ALA A 155 -20.16 -13.13 27.37
CA ALA A 155 -21.01 -13.29 28.54
C ALA A 155 -22.46 -12.88 28.21
N PRO A 156 -23.48 -13.68 28.57
CA PRO A 156 -24.88 -13.40 28.25
C PRO A 156 -25.37 -12.04 28.77
N ALA A 157 -24.79 -11.55 29.88
CA ALA A 157 -25.12 -10.26 30.48
C ALA A 157 -24.75 -9.05 29.60
N LEU A 158 -23.78 -9.22 28.70
CA LEU A 158 -23.28 -8.15 27.83
C LEU A 158 -23.82 -8.27 26.39
N ALA A 159 -24.30 -9.45 25.99
CA ALA A 159 -24.88 -9.70 24.67
C ALA A 159 -26.11 -8.82 24.35
N SER A 160 -26.86 -8.36 25.37
CA SER A 160 -28.05 -7.54 25.18
C SER A 160 -27.78 -6.05 24.88
N ASN A 161 -26.56 -5.55 25.12
CA ASN A 161 -26.20 -4.11 24.97
C ASN A 161 -25.15 -3.87 23.87
N ILE A 162 -24.94 -4.85 22.99
CA ILE A 162 -23.89 -4.85 21.98
C ILE A 162 -24.49 -4.89 20.59
N ASP A 163 -23.90 -4.13 19.69
CA ASP A 163 -24.19 -4.22 18.26
C ASP A 163 -23.65 -5.56 17.72
N PRO A 164 -24.49 -6.42 17.09
CA PRO A 164 -24.03 -7.67 16.51
C PRO A 164 -22.99 -7.48 15.38
N ALA A 165 -22.87 -6.28 14.80
CA ALA A 165 -21.86 -5.93 13.82
C ALA A 165 -20.53 -5.45 14.44
N ALA A 166 -20.42 -5.36 15.77
CA ALA A 166 -19.20 -4.90 16.43
C ALA A 166 -18.02 -5.86 16.17
N THR A 167 -16.83 -5.28 15.98
CA THR A 167 -15.61 -6.02 15.67
C THR A 167 -14.95 -6.51 16.96
N VAL A 168 -14.67 -7.80 17.01
CA VAL A 168 -13.92 -8.47 18.07
C VAL A 168 -12.47 -8.64 17.62
N PHE A 169 -11.57 -7.92 18.29
CA PHE A 169 -10.13 -8.04 18.14
C PHE A 169 -9.58 -9.05 19.13
N ILE A 170 -8.95 -10.08 18.63
CA ILE A 170 -8.35 -11.17 19.41
C ILE A 170 -6.85 -11.02 19.27
N PHE A 171 -6.16 -10.78 20.37
CA PHE A 171 -4.71 -10.66 20.34
C PHE A 171 -4.02 -11.42 21.44
N ALA A 172 -2.88 -12.00 21.09
CA ALA A 172 -1.95 -12.64 22.01
C ALA A 172 -0.92 -11.61 22.49
N ARG A 173 -0.70 -11.51 23.80
CA ARG A 173 0.36 -10.70 24.42
C ARG A 173 1.27 -11.57 25.27
N ALA A 174 2.56 -11.28 25.32
CA ALA A 174 3.46 -11.94 26.28
C ALA A 174 3.18 -11.43 27.71
N THR A 175 3.32 -12.28 28.74
CA THR A 175 3.20 -11.87 30.16
C THR A 175 4.40 -11.09 30.67
N GLN A 176 5.52 -11.14 29.95
CA GLN A 176 6.78 -10.50 30.31
C GLN A 176 7.24 -9.59 29.15
N GLY A 177 7.52 -8.32 29.46
CA GLY A 177 7.98 -7.32 28.50
C GLY A 177 6.98 -6.19 28.20
N VAL A 178 7.42 -5.23 27.40
CA VAL A 178 6.62 -4.08 26.95
C VAL A 178 5.35 -4.59 26.23
N PRO A 179 4.15 -4.00 26.45
CA PRO A 179 2.90 -4.50 25.90
C PRO A 179 2.86 -4.35 24.37
N MET A 180 3.35 -5.37 23.67
CA MET A 180 3.35 -5.45 22.22
C MET A 180 2.43 -6.62 21.78
N PRO A 181 1.45 -6.39 20.88
CA PRO A 181 0.56 -7.44 20.41
C PRO A 181 1.27 -8.37 19.42
N LEU A 182 1.24 -9.67 19.65
CA LEU A 182 1.95 -10.70 18.86
C LEU A 182 1.12 -11.20 17.66
N ALA A 183 -0.20 -11.24 17.80
CA ALA A 183 -1.11 -11.68 16.75
C ALA A 183 -2.41 -10.88 16.86
N ILE A 184 -3.04 -10.55 15.74
CA ILE A 184 -4.34 -9.86 15.71
C ILE A 184 -5.26 -10.65 14.78
N ALA A 185 -6.26 -11.32 15.35
CA ALA A 185 -7.39 -11.83 14.60
C ALA A 185 -8.59 -10.90 14.79
N ARG A 186 -9.36 -10.71 13.71
CA ARG A 186 -10.58 -9.91 13.70
C ARG A 186 -11.75 -10.82 13.39
N THR A 187 -12.77 -10.81 14.22
CA THR A 187 -14.06 -11.47 14.00
C THR A 187 -15.18 -10.51 14.39
N THR A 188 -16.45 -10.90 14.27
CA THR A 188 -17.60 -10.08 14.62
C THR A 188 -18.41 -10.74 15.73
N VAL A 189 -19.17 -9.95 16.50
CA VAL A 189 -19.98 -10.49 17.62
C VAL A 189 -20.99 -11.52 17.13
N LYS A 190 -21.52 -11.36 15.91
CA LYS A 190 -22.44 -12.30 15.27
C LYS A 190 -21.85 -13.70 15.04
N GLU A 191 -20.53 -13.82 14.92
CA GLU A 191 -19.83 -15.10 14.67
C GLU A 191 -19.46 -15.85 15.96
N LEU A 192 -19.82 -15.29 17.13
CA LEU A 192 -19.58 -15.95 18.41
C LEU A 192 -20.61 -17.06 18.68
N PRO A 193 -20.21 -18.21 19.24
CA PRO A 193 -18.85 -18.55 19.71
C PRO A 193 -17.88 -18.85 18.55
N TYR A 194 -16.75 -18.15 18.53
CA TYR A 194 -15.74 -18.29 17.48
C TYR A 194 -14.58 -19.15 17.95
N THR A 195 -14.28 -20.21 17.19
CA THR A 195 -13.10 -21.05 17.45
C THR A 195 -11.89 -20.44 16.76
N TYR A 196 -10.99 -19.87 17.54
CA TYR A 196 -9.77 -19.26 17.02
C TYR A 196 -8.60 -20.24 17.05
N ARG A 197 -7.71 -20.07 16.08
CA ARG A 197 -6.42 -20.77 16.02
C ARG A 197 -5.34 -19.74 15.73
N LEU A 198 -4.54 -19.45 16.74
CA LEU A 198 -3.37 -18.59 16.62
C LEU A 198 -2.15 -19.51 16.43
N ASP A 199 -1.44 -19.33 15.32
CA ASP A 199 -0.18 -20.01 15.03
C ASP A 199 0.86 -19.01 14.50
N ASP A 200 2.11 -19.46 14.40
CA ASP A 200 3.24 -18.65 13.87
C ASP A 200 3.04 -18.20 12.41
N SER A 201 2.05 -18.73 11.68
CA SER A 201 1.76 -18.35 10.30
C SER A 201 0.76 -17.19 10.17
N THR A 202 0.12 -16.82 11.28
CA THR A 202 -0.88 -15.74 11.34
C THR A 202 -0.26 -14.39 11.76
N THR A 203 1.05 -14.35 12.06
CA THR A 203 1.76 -13.14 12.45
C THR A 203 2.14 -12.32 11.21
N LEU A 204 1.57 -11.12 11.07
CA LEU A 204 1.89 -10.14 10.01
C LEU A 204 3.32 -9.56 10.12
N MET A 205 3.94 -9.64 11.30
CA MET A 205 5.32 -9.22 11.54
C MET A 205 6.20 -10.47 11.62
N SER A 206 7.07 -10.65 10.62
CA SER A 206 7.93 -11.83 10.45
C SER A 206 9.00 -12.02 11.53
N ASP A 207 9.14 -11.06 12.45
CA ASP A 207 10.29 -10.92 13.34
C ASP A 207 10.07 -11.50 14.75
N ILE A 208 8.82 -11.66 15.22
CA ILE A 208 8.52 -12.20 16.56
C ILE A 208 7.40 -13.24 16.46
N LYS A 209 7.73 -14.49 16.78
CA LYS A 209 6.82 -15.65 16.66
C LYS A 209 6.13 -15.97 17.99
N LEU A 210 4.95 -16.57 17.90
CA LEU A 210 4.23 -17.09 19.07
C LEU A 210 5.06 -18.18 19.78
N SER A 211 5.86 -18.95 19.02
CA SER A 211 6.82 -19.94 19.54
C SER A 211 7.98 -19.38 20.37
N GLN A 212 8.28 -18.08 20.27
CA GLN A 212 9.36 -17.45 21.04
C GLN A 212 8.89 -16.92 22.40
N ALA A 213 7.58 -16.82 22.62
CA ALA A 213 7.02 -16.34 23.88
C ALA A 213 6.93 -17.48 24.91
N SER A 214 7.54 -17.29 26.09
CA SER A 214 7.49 -18.27 27.18
C SER A 214 6.08 -18.46 27.74
N GLU A 215 5.28 -17.38 27.78
CA GLU A 215 3.91 -17.33 28.25
C GLU A 215 3.14 -16.25 27.51
N VAL A 216 1.91 -16.58 27.11
CA VAL A 216 1.03 -15.70 26.34
C VAL A 216 -0.31 -15.57 27.05
N VAL A 217 -0.78 -14.35 27.21
CA VAL A 217 -2.16 -14.05 27.59
C VAL A 217 -2.90 -13.67 26.32
N VAL A 218 -4.04 -14.32 26.07
CA VAL A 218 -4.92 -13.96 24.97
C VAL A 218 -5.95 -12.97 25.51
N VAL A 219 -6.13 -11.87 24.79
CA VAL A 219 -7.07 -10.81 25.11
C VAL A 219 -8.04 -10.70 23.94
N ALA A 220 -9.33 -10.81 24.23
CA ALA A 220 -10.39 -10.54 23.29
C ALA A 220 -11.01 -9.19 23.65
N ARG A 221 -11.04 -8.24 22.71
CA ARG A 221 -11.68 -6.93 22.89
C ARG A 221 -12.74 -6.71 21.83
N ILE A 222 -13.93 -6.28 22.25
CA ILE A 222 -14.99 -5.80 21.37
C ILE A 222 -14.87 -4.28 21.30
N SER A 223 -14.54 -3.77 20.12
CA SER A 223 -14.43 -2.33 19.87
C SER A 223 -15.59 -1.87 18.99
N LYS A 224 -16.33 -0.86 19.46
CA LYS A 224 -17.36 -0.19 18.65
C LYS A 224 -16.74 0.74 17.60
N GLY A 225 -15.50 1.20 17.83
CA GLY A 225 -14.82 2.19 17.01
C GLY A 225 -13.93 1.64 15.90
N GLY A 226 -13.84 0.31 15.74
CA GLY A 226 -13.02 -0.32 14.69
C GLY A 226 -11.50 -0.29 14.95
N ASP A 227 -11.06 0.19 16.12
CA ASP A 227 -9.66 0.23 16.53
C ASP A 227 -9.34 -0.86 17.56
N ALA A 228 -8.13 -1.44 17.49
CA ALA A 228 -7.62 -2.37 18.51
C ALA A 228 -7.16 -1.69 19.81
N LYS A 229 -7.10 -0.34 19.84
CA LYS A 229 -6.72 0.44 21.02
C LYS A 229 -7.84 0.44 22.06
N ALA A 230 -7.47 0.51 23.34
CA ALA A 230 -8.43 0.57 24.44
C ALA A 230 -9.17 1.92 24.39
N LYS A 231 -10.48 1.90 24.24
CA LYS A 231 -11.35 3.07 24.46
C LYS A 231 -12.33 2.79 25.60
N ALA A 232 -12.71 3.87 26.29
CA ALA A 232 -13.74 3.79 27.33
C ALA A 232 -15.05 3.27 26.71
N GLY A 233 -15.67 2.28 27.35
CA GLY A 233 -16.86 1.59 26.85
C GLY A 233 -16.60 0.39 25.93
N ASP A 234 -15.35 0.04 25.64
CA ASP A 234 -15.02 -1.24 25.00
C ASP A 234 -15.17 -2.40 25.98
N LEU A 235 -15.51 -3.59 25.47
CA LEU A 235 -15.59 -4.80 26.29
C LEU A 235 -14.35 -5.64 26.10
N GLN A 236 -13.82 -6.19 27.18
CA GLN A 236 -12.61 -7.00 27.17
C GLN A 236 -12.81 -8.30 27.95
N GLY A 237 -12.29 -9.39 27.41
CA GLY A 237 -12.03 -10.65 28.08
C GLY A 237 -10.54 -10.92 28.09
N ILE A 238 -9.99 -11.35 29.22
CA ILE A 238 -8.57 -11.65 29.38
C ILE A 238 -8.45 -13.10 29.80
N SER A 239 -7.63 -13.89 29.10
CA SER A 239 -7.32 -15.25 29.48
C SER A 239 -6.26 -15.32 30.58
N THR A 240 -6.13 -16.47 31.22
CA THR A 240 -4.93 -16.77 32.02
C THR A 240 -3.68 -16.80 31.14
N ALA A 241 -2.50 -16.70 31.75
CA ALA A 241 -1.23 -16.90 31.07
C ALA A 241 -1.08 -18.36 30.64
N VAL A 242 -0.84 -18.61 29.35
CA VAL A 242 -0.75 -19.96 28.79
C VAL A 242 0.47 -20.10 27.89
N LYS A 243 1.13 -21.26 27.95
CA LYS A 243 2.26 -21.56 27.07
C LYS A 243 1.73 -21.90 25.67
N PRO A 244 2.33 -21.37 24.59
CA PRO A 244 1.90 -21.63 23.23
C PRO A 244 2.40 -23.01 22.75
N ASN A 245 1.94 -24.10 23.37
CA ASN A 245 2.37 -25.48 23.09
C ASN A 245 1.24 -26.39 22.57
N GLY A 246 0.20 -25.82 21.96
CA GLY A 246 -1.00 -26.54 21.54
C GLY A 246 -2.17 -26.46 22.52
N MET A 247 -2.07 -25.62 23.56
CA MET A 247 -3.09 -25.54 24.60
C MET A 247 -4.37 -24.84 24.13
N THR A 248 -5.52 -25.37 24.57
CA THR A 248 -6.83 -24.77 24.34
C THR A 248 -7.14 -23.75 25.44
N VAL A 249 -7.41 -22.51 25.06
CA VAL A 249 -7.68 -21.40 25.98
C VAL A 249 -9.06 -20.85 25.69
N ASN A 250 -9.99 -21.05 26.61
CA ASN A 250 -11.32 -20.47 26.47
C ASN A 250 -11.32 -19.08 27.12
N ILE A 251 -11.93 -18.12 26.44
CA ILE A 251 -11.98 -16.73 26.90
C ILE A 251 -13.43 -16.31 26.88
N GLU A 252 -13.87 -15.79 28.02
CA GLU A 252 -15.17 -15.15 28.15
C GLU A 252 -14.97 -13.64 28.22
N ILE A 253 -15.71 -12.90 27.39
CA ILE A 253 -15.71 -11.44 27.40
C ILE A 253 -16.71 -10.99 28.46
N ASN A 254 -16.20 -10.52 29.61
CA ASN A 254 -17.00 -10.21 30.79
C ASN A 254 -16.72 -8.84 31.43
N GLN A 255 -15.71 -8.09 30.98
CA GLN A 255 -15.33 -6.81 31.58
C GLN A 255 -15.61 -5.64 30.62
N MET A 256 -16.15 -4.52 31.14
CA MET A 256 -16.24 -3.26 30.41
C MET A 256 -15.10 -2.33 30.85
N LEU A 257 -14.45 -1.68 29.88
CA LEU A 257 -13.44 -0.67 30.18
C LEU A 257 -14.13 0.60 30.67
N PRO A 258 -13.75 1.13 31.84
CA PRO A 258 -14.23 2.41 32.34
C PRO A 258 -13.74 3.59 31.48
#